data_AF-F8A2H4-F1
#
_entry.id   AF-F8A2H4-F1
#
_cell.length_a   1.000
_cell.length_b   1.000
_cell.length_c   1.000
_cell.angle_alpha   90.00
_cell.angle_beta   90.00
_cell.angle_gamma   90.00
#
_symmetry.space_group_name_H-M   'P 1'
#
loop_
_entity.id
_entity.type
_entity.pdbx_description
1 polymer ?
#
loop_
_entity_poly.entity_id
_entity_poly.type
_entity_poly.pdbx_seq_one_letter_code
_entity_poly.pdbx_strand_id
1 'polypeptide(L)'
;MTTTHAQHRTDERAASTVRVDRIAERLRELVEPRTTSEPSWVREHAGPCPPAPVAPRTDYAERLRLLTPEHRGIPTCTRCGFALRDGGGQRLVQRAHIVEHAPLLEQLHTAVVGSTAGTAGSSGPGSRPTANLEALDAWTAVHQGVRFWISAITNRPTAGEVEQVVRDLIARLPTLDRDDVRDIDRDVLRWWARARIVTTWDTAPLKPHVPCMNCDVRGKLRIHTDPLLAACLACGAAWDATTIGILGEHVRIMLADPIPDEPAVRADAIPTTSSPAH
;
A
#
# COMPACT_ATOMS: atom_id res chain seq x y z
N MET A 1 -23.70 41.93 -17.71
CA MET A 1 -22.88 40.74 -18.01
C MET A 1 -21.61 40.64 -17.13
N THR A 2 -21.56 41.28 -15.96
CA THR A 2 -20.37 41.29 -15.07
C THR A 2 -20.31 40.13 -14.06
N THR A 3 -21.42 39.40 -13.86
CA THR A 3 -21.51 38.31 -12.87
C THR A 3 -20.61 37.11 -13.20
N THR A 4 -20.37 36.83 -14.48
CA THR A 4 -19.65 35.62 -14.93
C THR A 4 -18.17 35.59 -14.51
N HIS A 5 -17.49 36.74 -14.48
CA HIS A 5 -16.06 36.79 -14.20
C HIS A 5 -15.73 36.68 -12.70
N ALA A 6 -16.59 37.20 -11.82
CA ALA A 6 -16.45 37.05 -10.38
C ALA A 6 -16.69 35.60 -9.93
N GLN A 7 -17.67 34.93 -10.54
CA GLN A 7 -17.97 33.51 -10.32
C GLN A 7 -16.76 32.64 -10.70
N HIS A 8 -16.23 32.82 -11.92
CA HIS A 8 -15.08 32.05 -12.42
C HIS A 8 -13.86 32.12 -11.48
N ARG A 9 -13.53 33.32 -10.98
CA ARG A 9 -12.40 33.49 -10.03
C ARG A 9 -12.62 32.78 -8.70
N THR A 10 -13.86 32.72 -8.24
CA THR A 10 -14.21 32.04 -6.99
C THR A 10 -14.09 30.53 -7.17
N ASP A 11 -14.62 30.00 -8.27
CA ASP A 11 -14.57 28.58 -8.61
C ASP A 11 -13.11 28.12 -8.82
N GLU A 12 -12.28 28.94 -9.47
CA GLU A 12 -10.86 28.64 -9.66
C GLU A 12 -10.07 28.60 -8.35
N ARG A 13 -10.34 29.51 -7.42
CA ARG A 13 -9.72 29.50 -6.09
C ARG A 13 -10.12 28.26 -5.31
N ALA A 14 -11.40 27.93 -5.31
CA ALA A 14 -11.90 26.71 -4.65
C ALA A 14 -11.26 25.45 -5.24
N ALA A 15 -11.17 25.35 -6.57
CA ALA A 15 -10.51 24.24 -7.23
C ALA A 15 -9.00 24.14 -6.90
N SER A 16 -8.33 25.29 -6.76
CA SER A 16 -6.92 25.33 -6.34
C SER A 16 -6.73 24.84 -4.90
N THR A 17 -7.58 25.28 -3.96
CA THR A 17 -7.53 24.83 -2.57
C THR A 17 -7.76 23.33 -2.45
N VAL A 18 -8.78 22.79 -3.11
CA VAL A 18 -9.07 21.35 -3.13
C VAL A 18 -7.87 20.55 -3.64
N ARG A 19 -7.17 21.06 -4.65
CA ARG A 19 -5.97 20.40 -5.17
C ARG A 19 -4.82 20.44 -4.17
N VAL A 20 -4.55 21.59 -3.55
CA VAL A 20 -3.51 21.71 -2.51
C VAL A 20 -3.78 20.75 -1.35
N ASP A 21 -5.02 20.70 -0.85
CA ASP A 21 -5.39 19.79 0.24
C ASP A 21 -5.19 18.32 -0.13
N ARG A 22 -5.55 17.95 -1.37
CA ARG A 22 -5.34 16.61 -1.90
C ARG A 22 -3.86 16.24 -2.02
N ILE A 23 -3.02 17.15 -2.50
CA ILE A 23 -1.56 16.93 -2.56
C ILE A 23 -1.01 16.75 -1.15
N ALA A 24 -1.40 17.63 -0.23
CA ALA A 24 -0.96 17.58 1.16
C ALA A 24 -1.37 16.26 1.84
N GLU A 25 -2.59 15.77 1.60
CA GLU A 25 -3.06 14.48 2.11
C GLU A 25 -2.17 13.32 1.63
N ARG A 26 -1.92 13.24 0.32
CA ARG A 26 -1.07 12.20 -0.27
C ARG A 26 0.36 12.25 0.25
N LEU A 27 0.92 13.45 0.40
CA LEU A 27 2.25 13.63 0.98
C LEU A 27 2.29 13.27 2.46
N ARG A 28 1.24 13.59 3.24
CA ARG A 28 1.15 13.19 4.66
C ARG A 28 1.12 11.67 4.79
N GLU A 29 0.36 10.96 3.97
CA GLU A 29 0.40 9.48 3.96
C GLU A 29 1.80 8.90 3.66
N LEU A 30 2.68 9.65 2.98
CA LEU A 30 4.07 9.21 2.76
C LEU A 30 4.90 9.21 4.05
N VAL A 31 4.66 10.16 4.96
CA VAL A 31 5.54 10.44 6.12
C VAL A 31 4.88 10.27 7.49
N GLU A 32 3.57 10.17 7.55
CA GLU A 32 2.79 10.02 8.78
C GLU A 32 2.23 8.60 8.87
N PRO A 33 2.20 8.01 10.07
CA PRO A 33 1.53 6.73 10.29
C PRO A 33 0.03 6.90 10.05
N ARG A 34 -0.62 5.82 9.60
CA ARG A 34 -2.06 5.81 9.35
C ARG A 34 -2.73 4.75 10.19
N THR A 35 -3.84 5.11 10.79
CA THR A 35 -4.71 4.16 11.48
C THR A 35 -5.88 3.80 10.59
N THR A 36 -6.06 2.51 10.28
CA THR A 36 -7.26 1.99 9.62
C THR A 36 -8.14 1.29 10.64
N SER A 37 -9.46 1.40 10.47
CA SER A 37 -10.44 0.72 11.31
C SER A 37 -11.35 -0.11 10.41
N GLU A 38 -11.24 -1.43 10.49
CA GLU A 38 -12.09 -2.35 9.74
C GLU A 38 -13.04 -3.10 10.68
N PRO A 39 -14.31 -3.33 10.30
CA PRO A 39 -15.16 -4.20 11.07
C PRO A 39 -14.65 -5.65 11.00
N SER A 40 -14.29 -6.20 12.16
CA SER A 40 -13.92 -7.60 12.31
C SER A 40 -14.95 -8.34 13.16
N TRP A 41 -15.25 -9.59 12.80
CA TRP A 41 -16.08 -10.45 13.62
C TRP A 41 -15.20 -11.17 14.64
N VAL A 42 -15.32 -10.76 15.90
CA VAL A 42 -14.59 -11.39 17.01
C VAL A 42 -15.55 -12.29 17.77
N ARG A 43 -15.07 -13.47 18.16
CA ARG A 43 -15.81 -14.37 19.04
C ARG A 43 -15.78 -13.81 20.45
N GLU A 44 -16.93 -13.42 20.97
CA GLU A 44 -17.13 -13.04 22.36
C GLU A 44 -17.95 -14.09 23.10
N HIS A 45 -17.79 -14.15 24.42
CA HIS A 45 -18.66 -14.93 25.28
C HIS A 45 -20.09 -14.35 25.29
N ALA A 46 -21.05 -15.14 24.86
CA ALA A 46 -22.48 -14.90 24.98
C ALA A 46 -22.96 -15.33 26.37
N GLY A 47 -23.16 -14.36 27.26
CA GLY A 47 -23.72 -14.57 28.60
C GLY A 47 -22.87 -13.94 29.70
N PRO A 48 -23.42 -13.81 30.92
CA PRO A 48 -22.64 -13.41 32.07
C PRO A 48 -21.46 -14.37 32.21
N CYS A 49 -20.26 -13.85 32.46
CA CYS A 49 -19.16 -14.70 32.85
C CYS A 49 -19.65 -15.51 34.07
N PRO A 50 -19.47 -16.85 34.11
CA PRO A 50 -19.78 -17.59 35.31
C PRO A 50 -19.06 -16.89 36.47
N PRO A 51 -19.72 -16.72 37.64
CA PRO A 51 -19.06 -16.15 38.80
C PRO A 51 -17.76 -16.90 38.97
N ALA A 52 -16.65 -16.17 39.13
CA ALA A 52 -15.35 -16.79 39.30
C ALA A 52 -15.53 -17.91 40.32
N PRO A 53 -15.18 -19.18 40.00
CA PRO A 53 -15.27 -20.24 40.98
C PRO A 53 -14.51 -19.73 42.18
N VAL A 54 -15.19 -19.66 43.33
CA VAL A 54 -14.58 -19.31 44.60
C VAL A 54 -13.33 -20.16 44.65
N ALA A 55 -12.17 -19.52 44.53
CA ALA A 55 -10.93 -20.26 44.34
C ALA A 55 -10.88 -21.29 45.47
N PRO A 56 -10.75 -22.61 45.18
CA PRO A 56 -10.30 -23.49 46.23
C PRO A 56 -9.02 -22.85 46.78
N ARG A 57 -8.82 -22.87 48.10
CA ARG A 57 -7.62 -22.36 48.78
C ARG A 57 -6.36 -23.17 48.42
N THR A 58 -6.21 -23.55 47.16
CA THR A 58 -4.99 -24.11 46.62
C THR A 58 -4.00 -22.98 46.40
N ASP A 59 -2.79 -23.24 46.87
CA ASP A 59 -1.62 -22.38 46.80
C ASP A 59 -1.44 -21.84 45.37
N TYR A 60 -1.17 -20.54 45.24
CA TYR A 60 -0.87 -19.86 43.97
C TYR A 60 0.23 -20.59 43.17
N ALA A 61 1.17 -21.23 43.87
CA ALA A 61 2.24 -22.04 43.27
C ALA A 61 1.72 -23.30 42.54
N GLU A 62 0.62 -23.90 42.98
CA GLU A 62 0.04 -25.10 42.36
C GLU A 62 -0.75 -24.75 41.09
N ARG A 63 -1.37 -23.57 41.05
CA ARG A 63 -2.00 -23.01 39.84
C ARG A 63 -0.99 -22.75 38.72
N LEU A 64 0.17 -22.21 39.07
CA LEU A 64 1.25 -21.95 38.09
C LEU A 64 1.87 -23.25 37.55
N ARG A 65 1.85 -24.35 38.31
CA ARG A 65 2.32 -25.67 37.85
C ARG A 65 1.36 -26.39 36.91
N LEU A 66 0.06 -26.11 37.00
CA LEU A 66 -0.97 -26.70 36.12
C LEU A 66 -1.12 -25.98 34.78
N LEU A 67 -0.51 -24.80 34.61
CA LEU A 67 -0.34 -24.15 33.32
C LEU A 67 0.78 -24.87 32.53
N THR A 68 0.53 -26.12 32.13
CA THR A 68 1.41 -26.85 31.24
C THR A 68 1.51 -26.13 29.89
N PRO A 69 2.62 -26.27 29.14
CA PRO A 69 2.78 -25.70 27.80
C PRO A 69 1.62 -26.04 26.84
N GLU A 70 0.93 -27.16 27.08
CA GLU A 70 -0.25 -27.63 26.33
C GLU A 70 -1.46 -26.69 26.43
N HIS A 71 -1.51 -25.77 27.41
CA HIS A 71 -2.56 -24.77 27.53
C HIS A 71 -2.27 -23.46 26.76
N ARG A 72 -1.11 -23.33 26.11
CA ARG A 72 -0.83 -22.20 25.20
C ARG A 72 -1.64 -22.37 23.92
N GLY A 73 -2.82 -21.75 23.87
CA GLY A 73 -3.66 -21.72 22.68
C GLY A 73 -5.15 -21.83 22.94
N ILE A 74 -5.56 -22.16 24.17
CA ILE A 74 -6.99 -22.15 24.51
C ILE A 74 -7.45 -20.69 24.59
N PRO A 75 -8.40 -20.25 23.75
CA PRO A 75 -8.88 -18.88 23.79
C PRO A 75 -9.53 -18.61 25.14
N THR A 76 -9.03 -17.60 25.86
CA THR A 76 -9.60 -17.17 27.14
C THR A 76 -10.55 -16.00 26.95
N CYS A 77 -11.65 -15.98 27.70
CA CYS A 77 -12.53 -14.82 27.75
C CYS A 77 -11.75 -13.57 28.20
N THR A 78 -11.73 -12.51 27.39
CA THR A 78 -11.01 -11.25 27.70
C THR A 78 -11.55 -10.53 28.94
N ARG A 79 -12.76 -10.85 29.39
CA ARG A 79 -13.38 -10.24 30.59
C ARG A 79 -13.07 -10.97 31.89
N CYS A 80 -12.93 -12.30 31.87
CA CYS A 80 -12.77 -13.10 33.10
C CYS A 80 -11.59 -14.08 33.09
N GLY A 81 -10.85 -14.20 31.98
CA GLY A 81 -9.69 -15.08 31.85
C GLY A 81 -10.02 -16.57 31.71
N PHE A 82 -11.29 -16.96 31.66
CA PHE A 82 -11.67 -18.38 31.56
C PHE A 82 -11.43 -18.96 30.17
N ALA A 83 -10.85 -20.16 30.13
CA ALA A 83 -10.75 -20.99 28.94
C ALA A 83 -12.15 -21.22 28.34
N LEU A 84 -12.34 -20.76 27.10
CA LEU A 84 -13.54 -21.02 26.32
C LEU A 84 -13.46 -22.46 25.83
N ARG A 85 -14.18 -23.37 26.47
CA ARG A 85 -14.37 -24.73 25.94
C ARG A 85 -15.24 -24.66 24.69
N ASP A 86 -14.89 -25.43 23.67
CA ASP A 86 -15.65 -25.50 22.42
C ASP A 86 -17.10 -25.92 22.69
N GLY A 87 -18.06 -25.11 22.23
CA GLY A 87 -19.47 -25.50 22.12
C GLY A 87 -20.50 -24.74 22.98
N GLY A 88 -20.11 -23.90 23.94
CA GLY A 88 -21.07 -23.20 24.81
C GLY A 88 -20.90 -21.68 24.81
N GLY A 89 -21.89 -20.96 24.28
CA GLY A 89 -22.03 -19.51 24.52
C GLY A 89 -20.97 -18.63 23.88
N GLN A 90 -20.62 -18.83 22.61
CA GLN A 90 -19.89 -17.82 21.83
C GLN A 90 -20.86 -17.11 20.88
N ARG A 91 -20.81 -15.79 20.83
CA ARG A 91 -21.46 -14.98 19.80
C ARG A 91 -20.41 -14.24 19.00
N LEU A 92 -20.63 -14.11 17.71
CA LEU A 92 -19.85 -13.20 16.89
C LEU A 92 -20.34 -11.78 17.17
N VAL A 93 -19.42 -10.91 17.58
CA VAL A 93 -19.69 -9.48 17.76
C VAL A 93 -18.77 -8.73 16.81
N GLN A 94 -19.36 -7.77 16.11
CA GLN A 94 -18.62 -6.87 15.24
C GLN A 94 -17.84 -5.90 16.13
N ARG A 95 -16.51 -5.88 15.98
CA ARG A 95 -15.62 -4.92 16.63
C ARG A 95 -14.80 -4.19 15.58
N ALA A 96 -14.52 -2.92 15.84
CA ALA A 96 -13.52 -2.18 15.10
C ALA A 96 -12.15 -2.81 15.36
N HIS A 97 -11.55 -3.42 14.34
CA HIS A 97 -10.16 -3.80 14.32
C HIS A 97 -9.35 -2.59 13.88
N ILE A 98 -8.60 -2.03 14.82
CA ILE A 98 -7.77 -0.87 14.60
C ILE A 98 -6.35 -1.36 14.28
N VAL A 99 -5.86 -1.04 13.10
CA VAL A 99 -4.50 -1.34 12.66
C VAL A 99 -3.75 -0.03 12.48
N GLU A 100 -2.61 0.11 13.15
CA GLU A 100 -1.67 1.20 12.92
C GLU A 100 -0.63 0.76 11.90
N HIS A 101 -0.56 1.49 10.79
CA HIS A 101 0.39 1.25 9.72
C HIS A 101 1.52 2.27 9.84
N ALA A 102 2.76 1.79 9.80
CA ALA A 102 3.95 2.65 9.68
C ALA A 102 3.89 3.48 8.37
N PRO A 103 4.49 4.68 8.28
CA PRO A 103 4.47 5.52 7.07
C PRO A 103 4.83 4.79 5.77
N LEU A 104 4.26 5.19 4.62
CA LEU A 104 4.53 4.55 3.31
C LEU A 104 6.01 4.54 2.95
N LEU A 105 6.75 5.59 3.30
CA LEU A 105 8.19 5.64 3.10
C LEU A 105 8.91 4.59 3.94
N GLU A 106 8.58 4.45 5.22
CA GLU A 106 9.18 3.43 6.08
C GLU A 106 8.89 2.01 5.55
N GLN A 107 7.67 1.76 5.07
CA GLN A 107 7.31 0.47 4.48
C GLN A 107 8.05 0.19 3.18
N LEU A 108 8.21 1.19 2.30
CA LEU A 108 9.01 1.07 1.09
C LEU A 108 10.47 0.77 1.41
N HIS A 109 11.06 1.52 2.35
CA HIS A 109 12.43 1.29 2.81
C HIS A 109 12.59 -0.12 3.38
N THR A 110 11.64 -0.57 4.20
CA THR A 110 11.62 -1.93 4.76
C THR A 110 11.50 -3.00 3.66
N ALA A 111 10.69 -2.78 2.63
CA ALA A 111 10.57 -3.71 1.50
C ALA A 111 11.88 -3.83 0.70
N VAL A 112 12.63 -2.73 0.58
CA VAL A 112 13.97 -2.71 -0.04
C VAL A 112 14.98 -3.47 0.82
N VAL A 113 15.06 -3.17 2.12
CA VAL A 113 16.04 -3.76 3.06
C VAL A 113 15.71 -5.23 3.38
N GLY A 114 14.44 -5.55 3.63
CA GLY A 114 13.97 -6.88 4.03
C GLY A 114 14.23 -7.95 2.97
N SER A 115 14.29 -7.55 1.70
CA SER A 115 14.71 -8.45 0.63
C SER A 115 16.20 -8.87 0.73
N THR A 116 17.01 -8.15 1.51
CA THR A 116 18.46 -8.41 1.68
C THR A 116 18.83 -9.00 3.05
N ALA A 117 17.99 -8.78 4.07
CA ALA A 117 18.24 -9.15 5.45
C ALA A 117 17.67 -10.54 5.81
N GLY A 118 18.20 -11.58 5.16
CA GLY A 118 18.01 -12.95 5.66
C GLY A 118 18.74 -13.11 7.00
N THR A 119 17.99 -13.34 8.07
CA THR A 119 18.49 -13.71 9.40
C THR A 119 19.52 -14.84 9.26
N ALA A 120 20.68 -14.66 9.88
CA ALA A 120 21.95 -15.37 9.64
C ALA A 120 21.99 -16.88 10.00
N GLY A 121 20.89 -17.61 9.84
CA GLY A 121 20.77 -19.02 10.24
C GLY A 121 20.82 -20.08 9.13
N SER A 122 20.68 -19.72 7.84
CA SER A 122 20.76 -20.71 6.75
C SER A 122 22.10 -20.62 6.02
N SER A 123 23.01 -21.52 6.37
CA SER A 123 24.38 -21.64 5.83
C SER A 123 24.47 -22.29 4.43
N GLY A 124 23.39 -22.22 3.64
CA GLY A 124 23.38 -22.76 2.27
C GLY A 124 23.72 -21.68 1.24
N PRO A 125 24.48 -22.00 0.17
CA PRO A 125 24.68 -21.12 -1.00
C PRO A 125 23.39 -21.03 -1.84
N GLY A 126 22.28 -20.68 -1.20
CA GLY A 126 21.01 -20.41 -1.86
C GLY A 126 20.99 -18.99 -2.37
N SER A 127 20.85 -18.83 -3.68
CA SER A 127 20.57 -17.55 -4.34
C SER A 127 19.45 -16.84 -3.59
N ARG A 128 19.80 -15.77 -2.86
CA ARG A 128 18.80 -14.94 -2.18
C ARG A 128 17.94 -14.29 -3.27
N PRO A 129 16.62 -14.20 -3.08
CA PRO A 129 15.78 -13.52 -4.03
C PRO A 129 16.32 -12.10 -4.22
N THR A 130 16.48 -11.69 -5.49
CA THR A 130 16.84 -10.33 -5.87
C THR A 130 15.97 -9.35 -5.10
N ALA A 131 16.60 -8.28 -4.58
CA ALA A 131 15.91 -7.17 -3.93
C ALA A 131 14.62 -6.82 -4.69
N ASN A 132 13.55 -6.46 -3.98
CA ASN A 132 12.33 -6.02 -4.64
C ASN A 132 12.60 -4.73 -5.46
N LEU A 133 12.94 -4.91 -6.74
CA LEU A 133 13.37 -3.83 -7.63
C LEU A 133 12.26 -2.80 -7.82
N GLU A 134 11.00 -3.22 -7.74
CA GLU A 134 9.85 -2.31 -7.82
C GLU A 134 9.79 -1.37 -6.60
N ALA A 135 10.13 -1.88 -5.40
CA ALA A 135 10.19 -1.08 -4.17
C ALA A 135 11.36 -0.09 -4.20
N LEU A 136 12.52 -0.54 -4.68
CA LEU A 136 13.69 0.33 -4.82
C LEU A 136 13.45 1.46 -5.82
N ASP A 137 12.82 1.16 -6.96
CA ASP A 137 12.50 2.17 -7.97
C ASP A 137 11.43 3.16 -7.44
N ALA A 138 10.40 2.67 -6.75
CA ALA A 138 9.40 3.55 -6.12
C ALA A 138 10.04 4.47 -5.08
N TRP A 139 10.87 3.94 -4.18
CA TRP A 139 11.61 4.71 -3.17
C TRP A 139 12.48 5.79 -3.81
N THR A 140 13.27 5.40 -4.82
CA THR A 140 14.18 6.31 -5.54
C THR A 140 13.42 7.43 -6.24
N ALA A 141 12.29 7.10 -6.88
CA ALA A 141 11.45 8.07 -7.57
C ALA A 141 10.87 9.12 -6.61
N VAL A 142 10.39 8.72 -5.42
CA VAL A 142 9.89 9.67 -4.41
C VAL A 142 11.04 10.55 -3.92
N HIS A 143 12.17 9.94 -3.59
CA HIS A 143 13.33 10.63 -3.03
C HIS A 143 13.89 11.71 -3.98
N GLN A 144 14.08 11.36 -5.25
CA GLN A 144 14.56 12.27 -6.28
C GLN A 144 13.50 13.35 -6.60
N GLY A 145 12.24 12.94 -6.74
CA GLY A 145 11.15 13.83 -7.12
C GLY A 145 10.88 14.92 -6.09
N VAL A 146 10.79 14.56 -4.80
CA VAL A 146 10.54 15.53 -3.73
C VAL A 146 11.69 16.53 -3.60
N ARG A 147 12.95 16.07 -3.72
CA ARG A 147 14.13 16.95 -3.71
C ARG A 147 14.19 17.86 -4.92
N PHE A 148 13.83 17.36 -6.10
CA PHE A 148 13.71 18.18 -7.30
C PHE A 148 12.75 19.35 -7.06
N TRP A 149 11.54 19.08 -6.54
CA TRP A 149 10.54 20.12 -6.31
C TRP A 149 10.97 21.13 -5.24
N ILE A 150 11.53 20.70 -4.11
CA ILE A 150 12.06 21.66 -3.12
C ILE A 150 13.20 22.49 -3.71
N SER A 151 14.12 21.88 -4.46
CA SER A 151 15.20 22.62 -5.10
C SER A 151 14.68 23.63 -6.12
N ALA A 152 13.67 23.27 -6.91
CA ALA A 152 13.05 24.16 -7.89
C ALA A 152 12.35 25.35 -7.20
N ILE A 153 11.56 25.09 -6.15
CA ILE A 153 10.81 26.11 -5.41
C ILE A 153 11.74 27.05 -4.62
N THR A 154 12.81 26.52 -4.03
CA THR A 154 13.70 27.29 -3.15
C THR A 154 14.90 27.90 -3.86
N ASN A 155 15.18 27.45 -5.09
CA ASN A 155 16.43 27.68 -5.81
C ASN A 155 17.67 27.38 -4.94
N ARG A 156 17.60 26.31 -4.12
CA ARG A 156 18.68 25.87 -3.24
C ARG A 156 18.79 24.35 -3.24
N PRO A 157 20.00 23.79 -3.15
CA PRO A 157 20.16 22.36 -2.97
C PRO A 157 19.49 21.95 -1.65
N THR A 158 18.70 20.89 -1.73
CA THR A 158 18.01 20.33 -0.57
C THR A 158 18.92 19.37 0.16
N ALA A 159 19.17 19.62 1.45
CA ALA A 159 19.82 18.69 2.35
C ALA A 159 18.81 18.13 3.36
N GLY A 160 19.05 16.92 3.86
CA GLY A 160 18.22 16.28 4.88
C GLY A 160 17.57 14.96 4.45
N GLU A 161 16.98 14.30 5.44
CA GLU A 161 16.18 13.08 5.28
C GLU A 161 14.91 13.37 4.47
N VAL A 162 14.49 12.40 3.68
CA VAL A 162 13.38 12.57 2.72
C VAL A 162 12.07 12.96 3.39
N GLU A 163 11.82 12.46 4.59
CA GLU A 163 10.63 12.78 5.39
C GLU A 163 10.58 14.26 5.74
N GLN A 164 11.73 14.86 6.08
CA GLN A 164 11.80 16.30 6.34
C GLN A 164 11.54 17.09 5.06
N VAL A 165 12.11 16.65 3.92
CA VAL A 165 11.90 17.32 2.64
C VAL A 165 10.42 17.25 2.20
N VAL A 166 9.74 16.12 2.45
CA VAL A 166 8.29 15.99 2.19
C VAL A 166 7.49 16.97 3.06
N ARG A 167 7.82 17.09 4.35
CA ARG A 167 7.15 18.06 5.25
C ARG A 167 7.38 19.50 4.81
N ASP A 168 8.60 19.82 4.38
CA ASP A 168 8.93 21.13 3.82
C ASP A 168 8.13 21.41 2.54
N LEU A 169 7.88 20.38 1.73
CA LEU A 169 7.07 20.51 0.50
C LEU A 169 5.61 20.78 0.86
N ILE A 170 5.03 20.05 1.81
CA ILE A 170 3.67 20.27 2.31
C ILE A 170 3.50 21.72 2.79
N ALA A 171 4.45 22.22 3.60
CA ALA A 171 4.39 23.57 4.15
C ALA A 171 4.43 24.67 3.07
N ARG A 172 4.96 24.37 1.89
CA ARG A 172 5.10 25.31 0.77
C ARG A 172 3.95 25.25 -0.23
N LEU A 173 3.16 24.18 -0.28
CA LEU A 173 2.06 24.05 -1.26
C LEU A 173 1.14 25.27 -1.33
N PRO A 174 0.75 25.94 -0.22
CA PRO A 174 -0.15 27.10 -0.28
C PRO A 174 0.46 28.34 -0.96
N THR A 175 1.79 28.38 -1.13
CA THR A 175 2.51 29.54 -1.71
C THR A 175 2.83 29.36 -3.20
N LEU A 176 2.57 28.19 -3.76
CA LEU A 176 2.89 27.86 -5.15
C LEU A 176 1.86 28.44 -6.11
N ASP A 177 2.30 28.73 -7.34
CA ASP A 177 1.38 29.10 -8.40
C ASP A 177 0.60 27.87 -8.93
N ARG A 178 -0.40 28.15 -9.76
CA ARG A 178 -1.35 27.15 -10.23
C ARG A 178 -0.71 26.07 -11.10
N ASP A 179 0.28 26.45 -11.90
CA ASP A 179 0.93 25.54 -12.85
C ASP A 179 1.86 24.59 -12.07
N ASP A 180 2.63 25.13 -11.12
CA ASP A 180 3.44 24.33 -10.19
C ASP A 180 2.58 23.33 -9.39
N VAL A 181 1.45 23.79 -8.82
CA VAL A 181 0.54 22.90 -8.07
C VAL A 181 0.00 21.78 -8.98
N ARG A 182 -0.28 22.07 -10.26
CA ARG A 182 -0.77 21.06 -11.21
C ARG A 182 0.31 20.02 -11.53
N ASP A 183 1.54 20.46 -11.72
CA ASP A 183 2.65 19.56 -12.04
C ASP A 183 3.06 18.71 -10.84
N ILE A 184 3.08 19.30 -9.63
CA ILE A 184 3.29 18.56 -8.37
C ILE A 184 2.17 17.56 -8.13
N ASP A 185 0.91 17.90 -8.37
CA ASP A 185 -0.22 16.97 -8.17
C ASP A 185 -0.07 15.70 -9.01
N ARG A 186 0.37 15.84 -10.26
CA ARG A 186 0.65 14.70 -11.15
C ARG A 186 1.81 13.84 -10.62
N ASP A 187 2.89 14.47 -10.18
CA ASP A 187 4.06 13.76 -9.65
C ASP A 187 3.77 13.05 -8.33
N VAL A 188 3.12 13.75 -7.40
CA VAL A 188 2.72 13.20 -6.11
C VAL A 188 1.72 12.06 -6.29
N LEU A 189 0.76 12.18 -7.21
CA LEU A 189 -0.14 11.06 -7.54
C LEU A 189 0.66 9.85 -8.00
N ARG A 190 1.63 10.02 -8.90
CA ARG A 190 2.50 8.94 -9.37
C ARG A 190 3.27 8.28 -8.23
N TRP A 191 3.92 9.07 -7.37
CA TRP A 191 4.71 8.54 -6.25
C TRP A 191 3.84 7.80 -5.26
N TRP A 192 2.76 8.44 -4.81
CA TRP A 192 1.81 7.90 -3.86
C TRP A 192 1.17 6.61 -4.36
N ALA A 193 0.73 6.58 -5.62
CA ALA A 193 0.12 5.39 -6.20
C ALA A 193 1.08 4.21 -6.26
N ARG A 194 2.31 4.46 -6.74
CA ARG A 194 3.36 3.43 -6.82
C ARG A 194 3.74 2.91 -5.44
N ALA A 195 3.88 3.79 -4.45
CA ALA A 195 4.19 3.42 -3.09
C ALA A 195 3.17 2.41 -2.54
N ARG A 196 1.87 2.77 -2.59
CA ARG A 196 0.78 1.90 -2.09
C ARG A 196 0.71 0.55 -2.78
N ILE A 197 0.83 0.54 -4.11
CA ILE A 197 0.76 -0.69 -4.91
C ILE A 197 1.92 -1.63 -4.57
N VAL A 198 3.14 -1.09 -4.43
CA VAL A 198 4.34 -1.91 -4.23
C VAL A 198 4.46 -2.40 -2.80
N THR A 199 4.05 -1.61 -1.80
CA THR A 199 4.03 -2.06 -0.41
C THR A 199 2.84 -2.97 -0.11
N THR A 200 1.92 -3.16 -1.06
CA THR A 200 0.64 -3.85 -0.83
C THR A 200 -0.05 -3.32 0.42
N TRP A 201 -0.03 -1.99 0.59
CA TRP A 201 -0.64 -1.31 1.73
C TRP A 201 -2.13 -1.64 1.86
N ASP A 202 -2.77 -1.86 0.71
CA ASP A 202 -4.17 -2.17 0.55
C ASP A 202 -4.41 -3.64 0.17
N THR A 203 -5.64 -3.95 -0.24
CA THR A 203 -6.00 -5.23 -0.88
C THR A 203 -5.14 -5.52 -2.11
N ALA A 204 -4.93 -6.79 -2.46
CA ALA A 204 -4.11 -7.14 -3.62
C ALA A 204 -4.64 -6.49 -4.92
N PRO A 205 -3.79 -5.77 -5.69
CA PRO A 205 -4.26 -5.08 -6.88
C PRO A 205 -4.67 -6.08 -7.97
N LEU A 206 -5.73 -5.75 -8.70
CA LEU A 206 -6.09 -6.39 -9.95
C LEU A 206 -4.97 -6.21 -10.98
N LYS A 207 -4.69 -7.27 -11.75
CA LYS A 207 -3.59 -7.34 -12.71
C LYS A 207 -4.11 -7.65 -14.13
N PRO A 208 -4.85 -6.73 -14.77
CA PRO A 208 -5.34 -6.96 -16.12
C PRO A 208 -4.15 -7.08 -17.09
N HIS A 209 -4.22 -8.06 -18.00
CA HIS A 209 -3.21 -8.26 -19.03
C HIS A 209 -3.48 -7.40 -20.28
N VAL A 210 -3.65 -6.10 -20.06
CA VAL A 210 -3.87 -5.10 -21.13
C VAL A 210 -2.65 -4.18 -21.25
N PRO A 211 -2.38 -3.60 -22.42
CA PRO A 211 -1.30 -2.63 -22.57
C PRO A 211 -1.62 -1.34 -21.82
N CYS A 212 -0.60 -0.73 -21.22
CA CYS A 212 -0.74 0.59 -20.60
C CYS A 212 -1.02 1.65 -21.68
N MET A 213 -2.06 2.48 -21.50
CA MET A 213 -2.41 3.53 -22.46
C MET A 213 -1.35 4.63 -22.66
N ASN A 214 -0.29 4.65 -21.83
CA ASN A 214 0.78 5.65 -21.90
C ASN A 214 2.10 5.10 -22.47
N CYS A 215 2.37 3.81 -22.35
CA CYS A 215 3.64 3.21 -22.81
C CYS A 215 3.50 1.86 -23.52
N ASP A 216 2.28 1.40 -23.75
CA ASP A 216 1.90 0.15 -24.43
C ASP A 216 2.46 -1.15 -23.82
N VAL A 217 3.16 -1.09 -22.69
CA VAL A 217 3.67 -2.27 -21.99
C VAL A 217 2.52 -3.05 -21.34
N ARG A 218 2.39 -4.34 -21.68
CA ARG A 218 1.39 -5.27 -21.12
C ARG A 218 1.81 -5.83 -19.75
N GLY A 219 0.82 -6.20 -18.95
CA GLY A 219 1.03 -6.92 -17.68
C GLY A 219 1.66 -6.09 -16.55
N LYS A 220 1.93 -4.80 -16.79
CA LYS A 220 2.50 -3.87 -15.80
C LYS A 220 1.46 -2.95 -15.16
N LEU A 221 0.20 -3.04 -15.58
CA LEU A 221 -0.90 -2.31 -14.98
C LEU A 221 -1.34 -2.98 -13.66
N ARG A 222 -1.57 -2.16 -12.63
CA ARG A 222 -2.09 -2.57 -11.31
C ARG A 222 -3.25 -1.65 -10.95
N ILE A 223 -4.37 -2.22 -10.50
CA ILE A 223 -5.59 -1.47 -10.17
C ILE A 223 -6.08 -1.89 -8.79
N HIS A 224 -6.20 -0.95 -7.86
CA HIS A 224 -6.94 -1.09 -6.61
C HIS A 224 -8.35 -0.54 -6.77
N THR A 225 -9.31 -1.19 -6.15
CA THR A 225 -10.72 -0.76 -6.14
C THR A 225 -11.05 0.09 -4.92
N ASP A 226 -10.26 0.00 -3.85
CA ASP A 226 -10.43 0.78 -2.62
C ASP A 226 -9.07 1.09 -1.96
N PRO A 227 -8.57 2.34 -2.02
CA PRO A 227 -9.13 3.43 -2.81
C PRO A 227 -9.04 3.14 -4.31
N LEU A 228 -9.94 3.73 -5.10
CA LEU A 228 -9.93 3.55 -6.55
C LEU A 228 -8.71 4.24 -7.17
N LEU A 229 -7.71 3.44 -7.52
CA LEU A 229 -6.36 3.87 -7.87
C LEU A 229 -5.74 2.88 -8.85
N ALA A 230 -4.97 3.37 -9.82
CA ALA A 230 -4.18 2.52 -10.68
C ALA A 230 -2.80 3.12 -10.95
N ALA A 231 -1.82 2.26 -11.23
CA ALA A 231 -0.53 2.68 -11.76
C ALA A 231 0.04 1.67 -12.75
N CYS A 232 0.82 2.18 -13.69
CA CYS A 232 1.68 1.38 -14.55
C CYS A 232 3.07 1.30 -13.93
N LEU A 233 3.53 0.09 -13.63
CA LEU A 233 4.85 -0.14 -13.04
C LEU A 233 6.01 0.02 -14.04
N ALA A 234 5.73 0.20 -15.33
CA ALA A 234 6.77 0.43 -16.35
C ALA A 234 7.08 1.91 -16.54
N CYS A 235 6.07 2.73 -16.86
CA CYS A 235 6.27 4.17 -17.12
C CYS A 235 5.94 5.07 -15.91
N GLY A 236 5.37 4.51 -14.84
CA GLY A 236 4.94 5.25 -13.66
C GLY A 236 3.68 6.10 -13.87
N ALA A 237 2.98 6.00 -15.00
CA ALA A 237 1.68 6.66 -15.15
C ALA A 237 0.72 6.16 -14.06
N ALA A 238 -0.09 7.07 -13.51
CA ALA A 238 -1.02 6.79 -12.42
C ALA A 238 -2.38 7.44 -12.67
N TRP A 239 -3.43 6.82 -12.15
CA TRP A 239 -4.82 7.25 -12.27
C TRP A 239 -5.48 7.15 -10.90
N ASP A 240 -6.23 8.18 -10.52
CA ASP A 240 -7.05 8.21 -9.31
C ASP A 240 -8.54 8.18 -9.65
N ALA A 241 -9.42 8.23 -8.65
CA ALA A 241 -10.87 8.27 -8.83
C ALA A 241 -11.38 9.32 -9.84
N THR A 242 -10.62 10.40 -10.09
CA THR A 242 -11.01 11.46 -11.04
C THR A 242 -10.64 11.14 -12.49
N THR A 243 -9.66 10.26 -12.71
CA THR A 243 -9.10 9.95 -14.04
C THR A 243 -9.22 8.47 -14.42
N ILE A 244 -9.57 7.61 -13.47
CA ILE A 244 -9.70 6.16 -13.65
C ILE A 244 -10.77 5.75 -14.67
N GLY A 245 -11.80 6.58 -14.89
CA GLY A 245 -12.83 6.30 -15.89
C GLY A 245 -12.26 6.14 -17.30
N ILE A 246 -11.23 6.93 -17.62
CA ILE A 246 -10.51 6.85 -18.90
C ILE A 246 -9.78 5.50 -19.01
N LEU A 247 -9.12 5.07 -17.92
CA LEU A 247 -8.45 3.78 -17.88
C LEU A 247 -9.45 2.61 -17.96
N GLY A 248 -10.58 2.71 -17.26
CA GLY A 248 -11.63 1.69 -17.27
C GLY A 248 -12.19 1.46 -18.67
N GLU A 249 -12.42 2.53 -19.42
CA GLU A 249 -12.86 2.45 -20.82
C GLU A 249 -11.79 1.81 -21.72
N HIS A 250 -10.52 2.19 -21.55
CA HIS A 250 -9.40 1.56 -22.27
C HIS A 250 -9.32 0.06 -21.98
N VAL A 251 -9.37 -0.34 -20.71
CA VAL A 251 -9.36 -1.76 -20.31
C VAL A 251 -10.56 -2.50 -20.92
N ARG A 252 -11.75 -1.89 -20.93
CA ARG A 252 -12.96 -2.47 -21.51
C ARG A 252 -12.81 -2.71 -23.01
N ILE A 253 -12.29 -1.74 -23.76
CA ILE A 253 -12.04 -1.86 -25.21
C ILE A 253 -11.01 -2.97 -25.47
N MET A 254 -9.87 -2.94 -24.76
CA MET A 254 -8.78 -3.90 -24.96
C MET A 254 -9.13 -5.35 -24.56
N LEU A 255 -10.16 -5.55 -23.73
CA LEU A 255 -10.69 -6.87 -23.37
C LEU A 255 -11.84 -7.33 -24.28
N ALA A 256 -12.51 -6.40 -24.97
CA ALA A 256 -13.55 -6.74 -25.93
C ALA A 256 -12.96 -7.26 -27.25
N ASP A 257 -11.76 -6.81 -27.60
CA ASP A 257 -11.01 -7.34 -28.74
C ASP A 257 -10.42 -8.71 -28.34
N PRO A 258 -10.82 -9.82 -29.00
CA PRO A 258 -10.20 -11.10 -28.74
C PRO A 258 -8.70 -10.97 -29.00
N ILE A 259 -7.88 -11.39 -28.03
CA ILE A 259 -6.43 -11.46 -28.21
C ILE A 259 -6.24 -12.31 -29.48
N PRO A 260 -5.69 -11.77 -30.57
CA PRO A 260 -5.43 -12.58 -31.76
C PRO A 260 -4.57 -13.73 -31.27
N ASP A 261 -5.05 -14.96 -31.45
CA ASP A 261 -4.38 -16.17 -30.98
C ASP A 261 -2.91 -16.02 -31.34
N GLU A 262 -2.07 -15.87 -30.30
CA GLU A 262 -0.63 -15.71 -30.48
C GLU A 262 -0.23 -16.88 -31.37
N PRO A 263 0.29 -16.63 -32.59
CA PRO A 263 0.40 -17.67 -33.61
C PRO A 263 1.20 -18.78 -32.98
N ALA A 264 0.51 -19.90 -32.69
CA ALA A 264 0.96 -20.92 -31.76
C ALA A 264 2.46 -21.08 -31.97
N VAL A 265 3.25 -20.62 -30.99
CA VAL A 265 4.72 -20.57 -31.11
C VAL A 265 5.09 -21.97 -31.53
N ARG A 266 5.38 -22.14 -32.82
CA ARG A 266 5.60 -23.45 -33.39
C ARG A 266 6.79 -23.97 -32.62
N ALA A 267 6.60 -25.03 -31.84
CA ALA A 267 7.65 -25.72 -31.12
C ALA A 267 8.67 -26.38 -32.08
N ASP A 268 8.72 -25.92 -33.32
CA ASP A 268 9.60 -26.39 -34.36
C ASP A 268 10.99 -25.80 -34.12
N ALA A 269 11.87 -26.70 -33.70
CA ALA A 269 13.32 -26.59 -33.68
C ALA A 269 13.93 -25.68 -32.60
N ILE A 270 14.00 -26.21 -31.37
CA ILE A 270 15.23 -26.01 -30.59
C ILE A 270 16.33 -26.78 -31.35
N PRO A 271 17.32 -26.11 -31.98
CA PRO A 271 18.44 -26.82 -32.58
C PRO A 271 19.17 -27.57 -31.47
N THR A 272 19.19 -28.89 -31.58
CA THR A 272 19.97 -29.76 -30.70
C THR A 272 21.44 -29.44 -30.97
N THR A 273 22.04 -28.60 -30.14
CA THR A 273 23.48 -28.37 -30.17
C THR A 273 24.16 -29.65 -29.73
N SER A 274 24.71 -30.37 -30.70
CA SER A 274 25.59 -31.52 -30.47
C SER A 274 26.83 -31.03 -29.72
N SER A 275 26.96 -31.51 -28.48
CA SER A 275 28.13 -31.29 -27.64
C SER A 275 29.35 -31.98 -28.26
N PRO A 276 30.46 -31.28 -28.56
CA PRO A 276 31.68 -31.92 -29.02
C PRO A 276 32.32 -32.70 -27.86
N ALA A 277 32.53 -33.99 -28.06
CA ALA A 277 33.28 -34.83 -27.15
C ALA A 277 34.77 -34.43 -27.17
N HIS A 278 35.33 -34.18 -25.99
CA HIS A 278 36.76 -34.09 -25.74
C HIS A 278 37.15 -35.12 -24.68
#